data_AF-A0A4R4WA24-F1
#
_entry.id   AF-A0A4R4WA24-F1
#
_cell.length_a   1.000
_cell.length_b   1.000
_cell.length_c   1.000
_cell.angle_alpha   90.00
_cell.angle_beta   90.00
_cell.angle_gamma   90.00
#
_symmetry.space_group_name_H-M   'P 1'
#
loop_
_entity.id
_entity.type
_entity.pdbx_description
1 polymer ?
#
loop_
_entity_poly.entity_id
_entity_poly.type
_entity_poly.pdbx_seq_one_letter_code
_entity_poly.pdbx_strand_id
1 'polypeptide(L)'
;MVDALIGGRVAVGHAGGDDELGCGTGRPRELVPCRLSGGLIEYLVLGDSVLVLDRADDAPLVVSDPREVTISRSYQPALQAAAKGSDEYHRLLRDLRANRNQPGGFWLAKDDPRAADEAITGSRPISELTGAVLLSNGASRIVDQFQLADWPEVMAILASSGPAEIIHRVRRAEARHAVAADDATITHCIDLGDT
;
A
#
# COMPACT_ATOMS: atom_id res chain seq x y z
N MET A 1 -0.72 2.66 -10.17
CA MET A 1 -2.04 3.34 -10.15
C MET A 1 -3.07 2.32 -9.70
N VAL A 2 -3.51 2.45 -8.45
CA VAL A 2 -4.48 1.57 -7.83
C VAL A 2 -5.86 1.95 -8.34
N ASP A 3 -6.61 1.01 -8.91
CA ASP A 3 -7.94 1.27 -9.46
C ASP A 3 -8.96 1.14 -8.33
N ALA A 4 -9.12 2.21 -7.54
CA ALA A 4 -10.08 2.27 -6.44
C ALA A 4 -11.42 2.82 -6.95
N LEU A 5 -12.40 1.94 -7.17
CA LEU A 5 -13.78 2.32 -7.50
C LEU A 5 -14.59 2.66 -6.24
N ILE A 6 -14.13 3.63 -5.47
CA ILE A 6 -14.92 4.16 -4.35
C ILE A 6 -15.86 5.23 -4.92
N GLY A 7 -17.17 5.00 -4.84
CA GLY A 7 -18.22 5.87 -5.42
C GLY A 7 -18.38 7.25 -4.77
N GLY A 8 -17.41 7.69 -3.98
CA GLY A 8 -17.41 8.92 -3.20
C GLY A 8 -16.58 10.05 -3.81
N ARG A 9 -16.48 11.19 -3.11
CA ARG A 9 -15.47 12.21 -3.45
C ARG A 9 -14.09 11.68 -3.09
N VAL A 10 -13.21 11.65 -4.08
CA VAL A 10 -11.85 11.10 -3.96
C VAL A 10 -10.79 12.18 -4.18
N ALA A 11 -9.86 12.31 -3.25
CA ALA A 11 -8.62 13.07 -3.41
C ALA A 11 -7.46 12.11 -3.68
N VAL A 12 -6.65 12.38 -4.71
CA VAL A 12 -5.51 11.54 -5.10
C VAL A 12 -4.21 12.34 -4.98
N GLY A 13 -3.21 11.73 -4.38
CA GLY A 13 -1.82 12.20 -4.41
C GLY A 13 -0.93 11.12 -5.01
N HIS A 14 0.02 11.52 -5.86
CA HIS A 14 1.02 10.62 -6.40
C HIS A 14 2.37 11.34 -6.54
N ALA A 15 3.46 10.64 -6.23
CA ALA A 15 4.81 11.05 -6.53
C ALA A 15 5.65 9.84 -6.94
N GLY A 16 6.28 9.91 -8.11
CA GLY A 16 7.22 8.89 -8.56
C GLY A 16 8.51 8.85 -7.71
N GLY A 17 9.15 7.68 -7.66
CA GLY A 17 10.46 7.43 -7.10
C GLY A 17 11.54 7.33 -8.18
N ASP A 18 12.79 7.36 -7.74
CA ASP A 18 13.98 7.23 -8.60
C ASP A 18 14.31 5.74 -8.78
N ASP A 19 13.55 5.04 -9.62
CA ASP A 19 13.77 3.60 -9.85
C ASP A 19 14.88 3.37 -10.89
N GLU A 20 16.13 3.25 -10.43
CA GLU A 20 17.30 2.86 -11.25
C GLU A 20 17.40 1.32 -11.44
N LEU A 21 16.28 0.61 -11.27
CA LEU A 21 16.14 -0.83 -11.58
C LEU A 21 15.15 -0.99 -12.73
N GLY A 22 15.66 -0.88 -13.96
CA GLY A 22 14.88 -1.07 -15.17
C GLY A 22 14.09 -2.38 -15.18
N CYS A 23 12.76 -2.27 -15.17
CA CYS A 23 11.87 -3.26 -15.77
C CYS A 23 10.52 -2.62 -16.17
N GLY A 24 10.46 -2.18 -17.43
CA GLY A 24 9.31 -2.23 -18.33
C GLY A 24 7.92 -1.76 -17.83
N THR A 25 7.46 -0.66 -18.42
CA THR A 25 6.04 -0.32 -18.69
C THR A 25 5.07 -0.56 -17.52
N GLY A 26 4.86 0.48 -16.71
CA GLY A 26 4.11 0.48 -15.46
C GLY A 26 2.63 0.07 -15.57
N ARG A 27 2.36 -1.23 -15.60
CA ARG A 27 1.12 -1.79 -15.06
C ARG A 27 1.25 -1.85 -13.53
N PRO A 28 0.20 -1.48 -12.77
CA PRO A 28 0.26 -1.42 -11.31
C PRO A 28 0.59 -2.77 -10.71
N ARG A 29 1.50 -2.80 -9.71
CA ARG A 29 1.79 -3.99 -8.88
C ARG A 29 0.65 -4.28 -7.89
N GLU A 30 -0.08 -3.23 -7.53
CA GLU A 30 -1.09 -3.17 -6.48
C GLU A 30 -2.51 -3.15 -7.08
N LEU A 31 -3.41 -3.97 -6.52
CA LEU A 31 -4.85 -3.90 -6.77
C LEU A 31 -5.57 -3.78 -5.42
N VAL A 32 -6.33 -2.70 -5.25
CA VAL A 32 -7.33 -2.59 -4.19
C VAL A 32 -8.65 -2.13 -4.78
N PRO A 33 -9.44 -3.05 -5.36
CA PRO A 33 -10.80 -2.74 -5.72
C PRO A 33 -11.62 -2.66 -4.43
N CYS A 34 -12.14 -1.47 -4.17
CA CYS A 34 -13.23 -1.27 -3.22
C CYS A 34 -14.52 -1.06 -4.01
N ARG A 35 -15.64 -1.60 -3.53
CA ARG A 35 -16.96 -1.40 -4.13
C ARG A 35 -17.94 -0.94 -3.04
N LEU A 36 -18.72 0.09 -3.36
CA LEU A 36 -19.88 0.45 -2.56
C LEU A 36 -21.10 -0.32 -3.08
N SER A 37 -21.77 -1.07 -2.21
CA SER A 37 -22.98 -1.81 -2.56
C SER A 37 -23.93 -1.91 -1.37
N GLY A 38 -25.17 -1.46 -1.52
CA GLY A 38 -26.22 -1.63 -0.52
C GLY A 38 -25.90 -1.04 0.87
N GLY A 39 -25.18 0.09 0.92
CA GLY A 39 -24.76 0.72 2.19
C GLY A 39 -23.52 0.07 2.82
N LEU A 40 -22.85 -0.85 2.13
CA LEU A 40 -21.59 -1.45 2.55
C LEU A 40 -20.44 -0.97 1.67
N ILE A 41 -19.27 -0.82 2.28
CA ILE A 41 -17.99 -0.87 1.57
C ILE A 41 -17.49 -2.31 1.60
N GLU A 42 -17.26 -2.88 0.43
CA GLU A 42 -16.56 -4.14 0.23
C GLU A 42 -15.15 -3.84 -0.26
N TYR A 43 -14.16 -4.54 0.25
CA TYR A 43 -12.77 -4.34 -0.12
C TYR A 43 -12.06 -5.65 -0.41
N LEU A 44 -11.05 -5.54 -1.25
CA LEU A 44 -10.10 -6.57 -1.59
C LEU A 44 -8.72 -5.94 -1.53
N VAL A 45 -7.84 -6.46 -0.68
CA VAL A 45 -6.48 -5.94 -0.48
C VAL A 45 -5.48 -7.03 -0.86
N LEU A 46 -4.57 -6.69 -1.76
CA LEU A 46 -3.55 -7.59 -2.28
C LEU A 46 -2.21 -6.86 -2.45
N GLY A 47 -1.10 -7.59 -2.28
CA GLY A 47 0.24 -7.04 -2.43
C GLY A 47 0.61 -6.13 -1.26
N ASP A 48 1.35 -5.07 -1.55
CA ASP A 48 1.93 -4.16 -0.56
C ASP A 48 1.07 -2.89 -0.33
N SER A 49 -0.21 -2.94 -0.69
CA SER A 49 -1.17 -1.87 -0.41
C SER A 49 -1.71 -1.92 1.02
N VAL A 50 -2.06 -0.74 1.54
CA VAL A 50 -2.72 -0.58 2.83
C VAL A 50 -4.05 0.15 2.65
N LEU A 51 -5.14 -0.48 3.07
CA LEU A 51 -6.45 0.15 3.22
C LEU A 51 -6.65 0.54 4.68
N VAL A 52 -7.05 1.78 4.92
CA VAL A 52 -7.44 2.26 6.24
C VAL A 52 -8.87 2.75 6.17
N LEU A 53 -9.73 2.20 7.02
CA LEU A 53 -11.12 2.61 7.18
C LEU A 53 -11.23 3.40 8.49
N ASP A 54 -11.58 4.66 8.39
CA ASP A 54 -11.76 5.54 9.54
C ASP A 54 -13.13 5.28 10.16
N ARG A 55 -13.14 4.89 11.43
CA ARG A 55 -14.35 4.44 12.13
C ARG A 55 -14.87 5.59 12.98
N ALA A 56 -16.18 5.84 12.93
CA ALA A 56 -16.79 7.00 13.61
C ALA A 56 -16.54 7.04 15.12
N ASP A 57 -16.53 5.85 15.77
CA ASP A 57 -16.50 5.72 17.23
C ASP A 57 -15.28 4.93 17.76
N ASP A 58 -14.29 4.63 16.92
CA ASP A 58 -13.14 3.78 17.30
C ASP A 58 -11.90 4.10 16.46
N ALA A 59 -10.73 3.56 16.83
CA ALA A 59 -9.49 3.70 16.07
C ALA A 59 -9.65 3.19 14.62
N PRO A 60 -8.91 3.73 13.63
CA PRO A 60 -9.04 3.26 12.25
C PRO A 60 -8.76 1.76 12.11
N LEU A 61 -9.56 1.07 11.28
CA LEU A 61 -9.31 -0.31 10.89
C LEU A 61 -8.30 -0.33 9.74
N VAL A 62 -7.16 -0.98 9.97
CA VAL A 62 -6.08 -1.09 8.97
C VAL A 62 -6.09 -2.51 8.40
N VAL A 63 -6.15 -2.59 7.07
CA VAL A 63 -6.15 -3.84 6.31
C VAL A 63 -4.98 -3.82 5.34
N SER A 64 -4.12 -4.82 5.44
CA SER A 64 -2.99 -5.05 4.54
C SER A 64 -2.76 -6.55 4.37
N ASP A 65 -2.07 -6.93 3.31
CA ASP A 65 -1.61 -8.30 3.11
C ASP A 65 -0.19 -8.47 3.69
N PRO A 66 -0.02 -9.22 4.79
CA PRO A 66 1.28 -9.34 5.44
C PRO A 66 2.24 -10.32 4.74
N ARG A 67 1.78 -11.07 3.72
CA ARG A 67 2.53 -12.21 3.15
C ARG A 67 3.85 -11.77 2.52
N GLU A 68 3.83 -10.76 1.66
CA GLU A 68 5.05 -10.25 1.01
C GLU A 68 6.03 -9.67 2.03
N VAL A 69 5.54 -8.87 2.98
CA VAL A 69 6.38 -8.28 4.05
C VAL A 69 7.02 -9.37 4.90
N THR A 70 6.25 -10.38 5.29
CA THR A 70 6.73 -11.50 6.12
C THR A 70 7.82 -12.29 5.40
N ILE A 71 7.57 -12.66 4.14
CA ILE A 71 8.53 -13.43 3.34
C ILE A 71 9.77 -12.57 3.08
N SER A 72 9.62 -11.33 2.61
CA SER A 72 10.74 -10.43 2.31
C SER A 72 11.63 -10.17 3.53
N ARG A 73 11.04 -10.04 4.73
CA ARG A 73 11.77 -9.87 5.98
C ARG A 73 12.69 -11.05 6.30
N SER A 74 12.33 -12.27 5.91
CA SER A 74 13.21 -13.43 6.10
C SER A 74 14.47 -13.41 5.22
N TYR A 75 14.41 -12.76 4.05
CA TYR A 75 15.55 -12.59 3.14
C TYR A 75 16.41 -11.36 3.49
N GLN A 76 15.85 -10.39 4.22
CA GLN A 76 16.49 -9.09 4.45
C GLN A 76 17.89 -9.18 5.08
N PRO A 77 18.16 -10.00 6.13
CA PRO A 77 19.51 -10.11 6.69
C PRO A 77 20.55 -10.63 5.68
N ALA A 78 20.16 -11.63 4.87
CA ALA A 78 21.05 -12.19 3.85
C ALA A 78 21.30 -11.19 2.70
N LEU A 79 20.26 -10.48 2.26
CA LEU A 79 20.38 -9.43 1.25
C LEU A 79 21.26 -8.26 1.71
N GLN A 80 21.22 -7.93 3.00
CA GLN A 80 22.06 -6.88 3.60
C GLN A 80 23.53 -7.31 3.76
N ALA A 81 23.77 -8.60 4.04
CA ALA A 81 25.12 -9.14 4.16
C ALA A 81 25.80 -9.35 2.80
N ALA A 82 25.04 -9.69 1.76
CA ALA A 82 25.57 -9.88 0.42
C ALA A 82 25.97 -8.54 -0.23
N ALA A 83 27.13 -8.53 -0.89
CA ALA A 83 27.55 -7.35 -1.66
C ALA A 83 26.54 -7.08 -2.78
N LYS A 84 26.01 -5.84 -2.85
CA LYS A 84 25.04 -5.43 -3.87
C LYS A 84 25.59 -5.71 -5.28
N GLY A 85 24.80 -6.41 -6.10
CA GLY A 85 25.19 -6.80 -7.46
C GLY A 85 26.02 -8.08 -7.59
N SER A 86 26.40 -8.72 -6.48
CA SER A 86 27.07 -10.02 -6.50
C SER A 86 26.15 -11.15 -6.98
N ASP A 87 26.74 -12.29 -7.37
CA ASP A 87 25.99 -13.49 -7.74
C ASP A 87 25.11 -14.02 -6.59
N GLU A 88 25.59 -13.89 -5.34
CA GLU A 88 24.81 -14.22 -4.15
C GLU A 88 23.60 -13.31 -4.00
N TYR A 89 23.81 -11.99 -4.10
CA TYR A 89 22.72 -11.01 -4.06
C TYR A 89 21.66 -11.29 -5.13
N HIS A 90 22.10 -11.57 -6.36
CA HIS A 90 21.19 -11.93 -7.46
C HIS A 90 20.48 -13.27 -7.26
N ARG A 91 21.13 -14.26 -6.62
CA ARG A 91 20.48 -15.53 -6.24
C ARG A 91 19.37 -15.28 -5.22
N LEU A 92 19.66 -14.57 -4.14
CA LEU A 92 18.67 -14.24 -3.11
C LEU A 92 17.46 -13.50 -3.67
N LEU A 93 17.68 -12.55 -4.60
CA LEU A 93 16.56 -11.86 -5.28
C LEU A 93 15.76 -12.79 -6.18
N ARG A 94 16.38 -13.77 -6.86
CA ARG A 94 15.66 -14.77 -7.65
C ARG A 94 14.83 -15.69 -6.74
N ASP A 95 15.39 -16.12 -5.63
CA ASP A 95 14.70 -16.97 -4.65
C ASP A 95 13.50 -16.24 -4.05
N LEU A 96 13.66 -14.97 -3.65
CA LEU A 96 12.55 -14.14 -3.20
C LEU A 96 11.47 -14.00 -4.29
N ARG A 97 11.84 -13.73 -5.54
CA ARG A 97 10.89 -13.61 -6.66
C ARG A 97 10.18 -14.93 -6.97
N ALA A 98 10.82 -16.07 -6.73
CA ALA A 98 10.19 -17.38 -6.91
C ALA A 98 9.04 -17.62 -5.92
N ASN A 99 8.91 -16.82 -4.85
CA ASN A 99 7.78 -16.87 -3.93
C ASN A 99 6.51 -16.14 -4.44
N ARG A 100 6.55 -15.54 -5.64
CA ARG A 100 5.38 -14.85 -6.22
C ARG A 100 4.38 -15.83 -6.80
N ASN A 101 3.09 -15.55 -6.58
CA ASN A 101 1.94 -16.24 -7.16
C ASN A 101 1.97 -17.76 -7.00
N GLN A 102 2.35 -18.23 -5.81
CA GLN A 102 2.32 -19.64 -5.46
C GLN A 102 1.81 -19.85 -4.03
N PRO A 103 1.23 -21.02 -3.73
CA PRO A 103 0.85 -21.38 -2.36
C PRO A 103 2.01 -21.27 -1.38
N GLY A 104 1.76 -20.67 -0.21
CA GLY A 104 2.79 -20.39 0.80
C GLY A 104 3.70 -19.20 0.47
N GLY A 105 3.53 -18.60 -0.70
CA GLY A 105 4.22 -17.39 -1.15
C GLY A 105 3.41 -16.11 -0.90
N PHE A 106 3.61 -15.13 -1.77
CA PHE A 106 2.84 -13.89 -1.81
C PHE A 106 2.29 -13.63 -3.21
N TRP A 107 1.25 -12.81 -3.30
CA TRP A 107 0.40 -12.72 -4.48
C TRP A 107 0.43 -11.32 -5.07
N LEU A 108 0.71 -11.25 -6.37
CA LEU A 108 0.80 -10.03 -7.16
C LEU A 108 -0.06 -10.17 -8.42
N ALA A 109 -1.14 -9.39 -8.48
CA ALA A 109 -2.06 -9.45 -9.60
C ALA A 109 -1.49 -8.94 -10.93
N LYS A 110 -0.43 -8.11 -10.87
CA LYS A 110 0.32 -7.69 -12.07
C LYS A 110 0.84 -8.87 -12.89
N ASP A 111 1.29 -9.91 -12.19
CA ASP A 111 1.97 -11.05 -12.78
C ASP A 111 0.95 -12.17 -13.14
N ASP A 112 -0.16 -12.28 -12.39
CA ASP A 112 -1.27 -13.20 -12.66
C ASP A 112 -2.60 -12.64 -12.13
N PRO A 113 -3.59 -12.30 -12.97
CA PRO A 113 -4.88 -11.78 -12.52
C PRO A 113 -5.62 -12.69 -11.53
N ARG A 114 -5.37 -14.01 -11.54
CA ARG A 114 -5.98 -14.98 -10.61
C ARG A 114 -5.51 -14.78 -9.17
N ALA A 115 -4.42 -14.04 -8.96
CA ALA A 115 -3.98 -13.62 -7.63
C ALA A 115 -5.07 -12.83 -6.87
N ALA A 116 -6.06 -12.26 -7.55
CA ALA A 116 -7.21 -11.63 -6.93
C ALA A 116 -8.04 -12.59 -6.05
N ASP A 117 -8.07 -13.89 -6.38
CA ASP A 117 -8.79 -14.90 -5.60
C ASP A 117 -8.16 -15.11 -4.21
N GLU A 118 -6.91 -14.70 -4.05
CA GLU A 118 -6.10 -14.89 -2.84
C GLU A 118 -6.05 -13.64 -1.96
N ALA A 119 -6.78 -12.59 -2.34
CA ALA A 119 -6.73 -11.32 -1.66
C ALA A 119 -7.45 -11.31 -0.32
N ILE A 120 -7.00 -10.40 0.56
CA ILE A 120 -7.65 -10.15 1.85
C ILE A 120 -8.94 -9.38 1.59
N THR A 121 -10.08 -10.01 1.84
CA THR A 121 -11.39 -9.43 1.58
C THR A 121 -12.15 -9.13 2.87
N GLY A 122 -13.08 -8.18 2.80
CA GLY A 122 -14.00 -7.89 3.89
C GLY A 122 -15.05 -6.87 3.49
N SER A 123 -15.99 -6.65 4.40
CA SER A 123 -17.04 -5.65 4.22
C SER A 123 -17.37 -4.92 5.52
N ARG A 124 -17.77 -3.65 5.42
CA ARG A 124 -18.18 -2.81 6.54
C ARG A 124 -19.37 -1.92 6.18
N PRO A 125 -20.31 -1.65 7.10
CA PRO A 125 -21.34 -0.64 6.89
C PRO A 125 -20.72 0.74 6.73
N ILE A 126 -21.14 1.47 5.68
CA ILE A 126 -20.71 2.85 5.44
C ILE A 126 -21.11 3.75 6.62
N SER A 127 -22.25 3.48 7.25
CA SER A 127 -22.75 4.23 8.42
C SER A 127 -21.81 4.18 9.64
N GLU A 128 -20.88 3.23 9.68
CA GLU A 128 -19.87 3.11 10.75
C GLU A 128 -18.57 3.85 10.40
N LEU A 129 -18.48 4.43 9.21
CA LEU A 129 -17.24 4.99 8.66
C LEU A 129 -17.35 6.49 8.37
N THR A 130 -16.28 7.21 8.65
CA THR A 130 -16.13 8.65 8.36
C THR A 130 -15.27 8.90 7.13
N GLY A 131 -14.51 7.91 6.70
CA GLY A 131 -13.65 8.00 5.53
C GLY A 131 -12.90 6.70 5.26
N ALA A 132 -12.25 6.66 4.11
CA ALA A 132 -11.39 5.55 3.73
C ALA A 132 -10.17 6.08 2.99
N VAL A 133 -8.99 5.52 3.25
CA VAL A 133 -7.79 5.83 2.48
C VAL A 133 -7.09 4.55 2.06
N LEU A 134 -6.57 4.59 0.85
CA LEU A 134 -5.72 3.58 0.28
C LEU A 134 -4.33 4.18 0.06
N LEU A 135 -3.31 3.48 0.52
CA LEU A 135 -1.91 3.88 0.42
C LEU A 135 -1.11 2.77 -0.27
N SER A 136 -0.20 3.15 -1.17
CA SER A 136 0.89 2.26 -1.60
C SER A 136 1.91 2.10 -0.47
N ASN A 137 2.77 1.08 -0.56
CA ASN A 137 3.89 0.89 0.37
C ASN A 137 4.77 2.15 0.49
N GLY A 138 5.08 2.82 -0.61
CA GLY A 138 5.86 4.07 -0.56
C GLY A 138 5.18 5.18 0.27
N ALA A 139 3.84 5.22 0.33
CA ALA A 139 3.11 6.16 1.17
C ALA A 139 2.93 5.68 2.62
N SER A 140 2.77 4.38 2.87
CA SER A 140 2.63 3.82 4.23
C SER A 140 3.90 3.97 5.09
N ARG A 141 5.05 4.23 4.44
CA ARG A 141 6.34 4.57 5.07
C ARG A 141 6.27 5.67 6.12
N ILE A 142 5.29 6.56 6.06
CA ILE A 142 5.08 7.57 7.11
C ILE A 142 4.82 6.91 8.47
N VAL A 143 4.15 5.75 8.51
CA VAL A 143 3.84 4.98 9.71
C VAL A 143 4.87 3.89 9.95
N ASP A 144 5.07 2.99 8.99
CA ASP A 144 5.81 1.74 9.23
C ASP A 144 7.34 1.91 9.30
N GLN A 145 7.92 2.75 8.44
CA GLN A 145 9.37 2.89 8.30
C GLN A 145 9.90 4.11 9.06
N PHE A 146 9.28 5.27 8.86
CA PHE A 146 9.77 6.53 9.43
C PHE A 146 9.10 6.90 10.75
N GLN A 147 7.98 6.25 11.09
CA GLN A 147 7.26 6.43 12.37
C GLN A 147 7.00 7.92 12.67
N LEU A 148 6.62 8.69 11.65
CA LEU A 148 6.34 10.12 11.75
C LEU A 148 4.90 10.42 12.17
N ALA A 149 4.02 9.44 12.04
CA ALA A 149 2.62 9.50 12.41
C ALA A 149 2.10 8.08 12.70
N ASP A 150 1.06 7.97 13.52
CA ASP A 150 0.21 6.77 13.58
C ASP A 150 -1.01 6.89 12.64
N TRP A 151 -1.83 5.84 12.56
CA TRP A 151 -2.98 5.83 11.64
C TRP A 151 -4.05 6.89 11.95
N PRO A 152 -4.46 7.13 13.21
CA PRO A 152 -5.28 8.28 13.56
C PRO A 152 -4.70 9.62 13.09
N GLU A 153 -3.40 9.85 13.30
CA GLU A 153 -2.73 11.08 12.84
C GLU A 153 -2.69 11.18 11.31
N VAL A 154 -2.48 10.07 10.59
CA VAL A 154 -2.58 10.04 9.12
C VAL A 154 -3.98 10.46 8.66
N MET A 155 -5.05 9.92 9.25
CA MET A 155 -6.42 10.32 8.93
C MET A 155 -6.66 11.81 9.18
N ALA A 156 -6.17 12.33 10.31
CA ALA A 156 -6.28 13.75 10.65
C ALA A 156 -5.56 14.65 9.62
N ILE A 157 -4.34 14.29 9.21
CA ILE A 157 -3.59 15.03 8.18
C ILE A 157 -4.30 14.99 6.83
N LEU A 158 -4.84 13.83 6.45
CA LEU A 158 -5.57 13.68 5.20
C LEU A 158 -6.84 14.53 5.17
N ALA A 159 -7.54 14.65 6.30
CA ALA A 159 -8.70 15.51 6.43
C ALA A 159 -8.34 17.01 6.41
N SER A 160 -7.22 17.41 7.04
CA SER A 160 -6.85 18.84 7.16
C SER A 160 -6.05 19.39 5.98
N SER A 161 -5.15 18.58 5.43
CA SER A 161 -4.07 19.01 4.52
C SER A 161 -4.00 18.17 3.25
N GLY A 162 -4.70 17.04 3.23
CA GLY A 162 -4.83 16.17 2.07
C GLY A 162 -3.60 15.29 1.79
N PRO A 163 -3.68 14.44 0.75
CA PRO A 163 -2.65 13.45 0.41
C PRO A 163 -1.25 14.02 0.16
N ALA A 164 -1.16 15.25 -0.38
CA ALA A 164 0.11 15.87 -0.73
C ALA A 164 1.01 16.11 0.49
N GLU A 165 0.43 16.39 1.66
CA GLU A 165 1.19 16.62 2.89
C GLU A 165 1.85 15.34 3.40
N ILE A 166 1.15 14.20 3.33
CA ILE A 166 1.73 12.89 3.67
C ILE A 166 2.94 12.59 2.77
N ILE A 167 2.77 12.74 1.45
CA ILE A 167 3.84 12.52 0.48
C ILE A 167 5.01 13.46 0.77
N HIS A 168 4.75 14.74 1.05
CA HIS A 168 5.81 15.70 1.39
C HIS A 168 6.62 15.27 2.62
N ARG A 169 5.97 14.80 3.68
CA ARG A 169 6.64 14.30 4.89
C ARG A 169 7.49 13.06 4.61
N VAL A 170 6.97 12.12 3.83
CA VAL A 170 7.72 10.93 3.40
C VAL A 170 8.99 11.34 2.64
N ARG A 171 8.87 12.22 1.63
CA ARG A 171 10.02 12.69 0.83
C ARG A 171 11.08 13.38 1.68
N ARG A 172 10.66 14.18 2.67
CA ARG A 172 11.59 14.82 3.61
C ARG A 172 12.34 13.81 4.47
N ALA A 173 11.67 12.74 4.90
CA ALA A 173 12.30 11.68 5.68
C ALA A 173 13.25 10.83 4.83
N GLU A 174 12.86 10.46 3.62
CA GLU A 174 13.74 9.76 2.66
C GLU A 174 15.04 10.53 2.44
N ALA A 175 14.94 11.84 2.18
CA ALA A 175 16.11 12.72 2.04
C ALA A 175 16.96 12.78 3.33
N ARG A 176 16.32 12.89 4.50
CA ARG A 176 17.02 12.96 5.80
C ARG A 176 17.76 11.67 6.13
N HIS A 177 17.18 10.53 5.79
CA HIS A 177 17.73 9.20 6.10
C HIS A 177 18.58 8.62 4.96
N ALA A 178 18.78 9.37 3.87
CA ALA A 178 19.46 8.92 2.66
C ALA A 178 18.90 7.58 2.12
N VAL A 179 17.58 7.42 2.22
CA VAL A 179 16.84 6.28 1.66
C VAL A 179 16.34 6.69 0.28
N ALA A 180 16.46 5.79 -0.71
CA ALA A 180 15.95 6.03 -2.05
C ALA A 180 14.44 6.24 -2.03
N ALA A 181 13.98 7.24 -2.79
CA ALA A 181 12.57 7.55 -2.92
C ALA A 181 11.83 6.41 -3.62
N ASP A 182 10.73 5.96 -3.01
CA ASP A 182 9.83 4.95 -3.59
C ASP A 182 8.57 5.59 -4.15
N ASP A 183 7.91 4.95 -5.12
CA ASP A 183 6.64 5.43 -5.65
C ASP A 183 5.58 5.52 -4.54
N ALA A 184 5.05 6.72 -4.31
CA ALA A 184 4.05 6.98 -3.28
C ALA A 184 2.73 7.37 -3.93
N THR A 185 1.67 6.61 -3.65
CA THR A 185 0.31 6.88 -4.11
C THR A 185 -0.66 6.81 -2.93
N ILE A 186 -1.56 7.80 -2.86
CA ILE A 186 -2.61 7.86 -1.84
C ILE A 186 -3.93 8.20 -2.53
N THR A 187 -4.97 7.44 -2.20
CA THR A 187 -6.34 7.69 -2.63
C THR A 187 -7.21 7.82 -1.39
N HIS A 188 -7.67 9.03 -1.08
CA HIS A 188 -8.46 9.33 0.11
C HIS A 188 -9.90 9.63 -0.29
N CYS A 189 -10.84 8.85 0.20
CA CYS A 189 -12.27 9.07 0.05
C CYS A 189 -12.82 9.80 1.28
N ILE A 190 -13.34 11.00 1.03
CA ILE A 190 -13.83 11.94 2.05
C ILE A 190 -15.36 11.92 2.20
N ASP A 191 -16.05 11.18 1.34
CA ASP A 191 -17.51 11.10 1.34
C ASP A 191 -17.93 9.71 0.86
N LEU A 192 -18.31 8.85 1.79
CA LEU A 192 -18.81 7.51 1.49
C LEU A 192 -20.33 7.49 1.30
N GLY A 193 -21.03 8.63 1.47
CA GLY A 193 -22.45 8.70 1.79
C GLY A 193 -23.42 9.06 0.67
N ASP A 194 -23.00 9.60 -0.46
CA ASP A 194 -23.93 10.02 -1.52
C ASP A 194 -23.92 9.05 -2.71
N THR A 195 -24.84 8.07 -2.70
CA THR A 195 -25.30 7.37 -3.93
C THR A 195 -26.82 7.32 -4.00
#